data_AF-E3HBS8-F1
#
_entry.id   AF-E3HBS8-F1
#
_cell.length_a   1.000
_cell.length_b   1.000
_cell.length_c   1.000
_cell.angle_alpha   90.00
_cell.angle_beta   90.00
_cell.angle_gamma   90.00
#
_symmetry.space_group_name_H-M   'P 1'
#
loop_
_entity.id
_entity.type
_entity.pdbx_description
1 polymer ?
#
loop_
_entity_poly.entity_id
_entity_poly.type
_entity_poly.pdbx_seq_one_letter_code
_entity_poly.pdbx_strand_id
1 'polypeptide(L)'
;MKKLILTLLLCISITVLAVPQASPWDSVTYAVKNYLKDNANDPKSIKYVECSYILKLSNGGWAQRVKFRGKNAYGGMVLNEYAFLISGDGNSAVVVSAGSMGEFSKALSSTGVSIVGSYNHEGKKVD
;
A
#
# COMPACT_ATOMS: atom_id res chain seq x y z
N MET A 1 49.58 29.48 0.48
CA MET A 1 48.13 29.63 0.77
C MET A 1 47.35 28.72 -0.19
N LYS A 2 47.02 27.49 0.20
CA LYS A 2 46.26 26.54 -0.64
C LYS A 2 44.77 26.68 -0.29
N LYS A 3 43.96 27.09 -1.25
CA LYS A 3 42.50 27.24 -1.09
C LYS A 3 41.87 25.84 -1.04
N LEU A 4 41.35 25.48 0.13
CA LEU A 4 40.58 24.27 0.36
C LEU A 4 39.14 24.53 -0.11
N ILE A 5 38.80 24.15 -1.34
CA ILE A 5 37.43 24.19 -1.81
C ILE A 5 36.78 22.87 -1.42
N LEU A 6 36.13 22.87 -0.26
CA LEU A 6 35.29 21.78 0.21
C LEU A 6 33.93 21.92 -0.49
N THR A 7 33.79 21.32 -1.67
CA THR A 7 32.49 21.25 -2.35
C THR A 7 31.60 20.31 -1.55
N LEU A 8 30.81 20.89 -0.65
CA LEU A 8 29.73 20.22 0.06
C LEU A 8 28.73 19.74 -1.00
N LEU A 9 28.81 18.46 -1.37
CA LEU A 9 27.74 17.79 -2.10
C LEU A 9 26.55 17.79 -1.15
N LEU A 10 25.68 18.80 -1.29
CA LEU A 10 24.36 18.77 -0.69
C LEU A 10 23.65 17.59 -1.37
N CYS A 11 23.72 16.40 -0.75
CA CYS A 11 22.81 15.31 -1.06
C CYS A 11 21.42 15.89 -0.81
N ILE A 12 20.82 16.43 -1.87
CA ILE A 12 19.39 16.62 -1.92
C ILE A 12 18.87 15.20 -1.83
N SER A 13 18.56 14.77 -0.61
CA SER A 13 17.70 13.62 -0.36
C SER A 13 16.38 14.01 -0.99
N ILE A 14 16.26 13.82 -2.30
CA ILE A 14 14.97 13.76 -2.96
C ILE A 14 14.29 12.62 -2.23
N THR A 15 13.42 12.94 -1.28
CA THR A 15 12.42 12.00 -0.79
C THR A 15 11.55 11.72 -2.01
N VAL A 16 12.03 10.82 -2.86
CA VAL A 16 11.17 10.09 -3.78
C VAL A 16 10.12 9.51 -2.84
N LEU A 17 8.88 9.97 -2.92
CA LEU A 17 7.80 9.43 -2.10
C LEU A 17 7.81 7.92 -2.33
N ALA A 18 8.34 7.18 -1.36
CA ALA A 18 8.79 5.83 -1.61
C ALA A 18 7.56 4.93 -1.75
N VAL A 19 7.51 4.07 -2.77
CA VAL A 19 6.40 3.11 -2.89
C VAL A 19 6.26 2.35 -1.56
N PRO A 20 5.05 2.22 -0.98
CA PRO A 20 4.83 1.44 0.23
C PRO A 20 5.50 0.07 0.14
N GLN A 21 6.30 -0.28 1.14
CA GLN A 21 7.01 -1.55 1.11
C GLN A 21 6.03 -2.72 1.13
N ALA A 22 6.35 -3.72 0.30
CA ALA A 22 5.54 -4.90 0.13
C ALA A 22 6.35 -6.16 0.28
N SER A 23 5.65 -7.22 0.64
CA SER A 23 6.22 -8.54 0.81
C SER A 23 6.58 -9.16 -0.54
N PRO A 24 7.83 -9.64 -0.73
CA PRO A 24 8.24 -10.25 -2.01
C PRO A 24 7.46 -11.53 -2.38
N TRP A 25 6.82 -12.18 -1.41
CA TRP A 25 6.20 -13.50 -1.60
C TRP A 25 4.75 -13.43 -2.10
N ASP A 26 4.03 -12.39 -1.71
CA ASP A 26 2.60 -12.23 -1.98
C ASP A 26 2.24 -10.83 -2.49
N SER A 27 3.24 -9.96 -2.65
CA SER A 27 3.12 -8.57 -3.11
C SER A 27 2.20 -7.67 -2.27
N VAL A 28 1.74 -8.15 -1.11
CA VAL A 28 0.88 -7.35 -0.21
C VAL A 28 1.76 -6.38 0.58
N THR A 29 1.37 -5.11 0.58
CA THR A 29 2.03 -4.06 1.36
C THR A 29 2.01 -4.36 2.84
N TYR A 30 3.10 -4.05 3.56
CA TYR A 30 3.16 -4.28 5.00
C TYR A 30 2.10 -3.46 5.75
N ALA A 31 1.73 -2.28 5.24
CA ALA A 31 0.61 -1.49 5.72
C ALA A 31 -0.70 -2.32 5.76
N VAL A 32 -1.03 -2.98 4.65
CA VAL A 32 -2.23 -3.83 4.56
C VAL A 32 -2.11 -5.08 5.42
N LYS A 33 -0.92 -5.70 5.48
CA LYS A 33 -0.70 -6.86 6.35
C LYS A 33 -0.95 -6.53 7.82
N ASN A 34 -0.41 -5.40 8.29
CA ASN A 34 -0.56 -4.95 9.66
C ASN A 34 -2.02 -4.61 9.94
N TYR A 35 -2.65 -3.80 9.09
CA TYR A 35 -4.07 -3.46 9.21
C TYR A 35 -4.95 -4.71 9.33
N LEU A 36 -4.75 -5.72 8.46
CA LEU A 36 -5.54 -6.94 8.52
C LEU A 36 -5.30 -7.75 9.80
N LYS A 37 -4.06 -7.85 10.25
CA LYS A 37 -3.73 -8.55 11.51
C LYS A 37 -4.32 -7.85 12.72
N ASP A 38 -4.32 -6.52 12.74
CA ASP A 38 -4.81 -5.72 13.85
C ASP A 38 -6.34 -5.74 13.95
N ASN A 39 -7.04 -6.01 12.84
CA ASN A 39 -8.51 -5.96 12.75
C ASN A 39 -9.18 -7.34 12.59
N ALA A 40 -8.42 -8.43 12.41
CA ALA A 40 -8.99 -9.78 12.25
C ALA A 40 -9.27 -10.47 13.59
N ASN A 41 -10.35 -11.25 13.64
CA ASN A 41 -10.68 -12.09 14.81
C ASN A 41 -9.63 -13.17 15.09
N ASP A 42 -9.07 -13.77 14.03
CA ASP A 42 -7.95 -14.72 14.11
C ASP A 42 -6.87 -14.30 13.11
N PRO A 43 -5.88 -13.49 13.53
CA PRO A 43 -4.83 -12.98 12.64
C PRO A 43 -4.00 -14.09 11.97
N LYS A 44 -3.87 -15.26 12.61
CA LYS A 44 -3.11 -16.40 12.07
C LYS A 44 -3.86 -17.12 10.95
N SER A 45 -5.19 -16.93 10.88
CA SER A 45 -6.02 -17.48 9.81
C SER A 45 -5.90 -16.75 8.47
N ILE A 46 -5.28 -15.56 8.44
CA ILE A 46 -5.18 -14.74 7.23
C ILE A 46 -4.32 -15.47 6.19
N LYS A 47 -4.87 -15.66 4.99
CA LYS A 47 -4.17 -16.20 3.82
C LYS A 47 -4.46 -15.34 2.60
N TYR A 48 -3.41 -14.73 2.05
CA TYR A 48 -3.50 -13.93 0.83
C TYR A 48 -3.69 -14.85 -0.38
N VAL A 49 -4.66 -14.52 -1.23
CA VAL A 49 -5.03 -15.31 -2.41
C VAL A 49 -4.58 -14.59 -3.68
N GLU A 50 -4.85 -13.29 -3.75
CA GLU A 50 -4.54 -12.45 -4.90
C GLU A 50 -4.29 -11.02 -4.42
N CYS A 51 -3.39 -10.31 -5.09
CA CYS A 51 -3.05 -8.93 -4.77
C CYS A 51 -2.81 -8.15 -6.07
N SER A 52 -3.30 -6.91 -6.14
CA SER A 52 -2.95 -6.02 -7.25
C SER A 52 -1.56 -5.41 -7.08
N TYR A 53 -1.07 -4.77 -8.14
CA TYR A 53 -0.02 -3.76 -8.02
C TYR A 53 -0.41 -2.66 -7.03
N ILE A 54 0.61 -1.96 -6.54
CA ILE A 54 0.47 -0.82 -5.65
C ILE A 54 0.16 0.39 -6.52
N LEU A 55 -1.02 0.97 -6.35
CA LEU A 55 -1.53 2.05 -7.17
C LEU A 55 -1.17 3.39 -6.52
N LYS A 56 -0.59 4.30 -7.30
CA LYS A 56 -0.40 5.69 -6.89
C LYS A 56 -1.66 6.48 -7.23
N LEU A 57 -2.15 7.26 -6.28
CA LEU A 57 -3.29 8.13 -6.44
C LEU A 57 -2.84 9.57 -6.70
N SER A 58 -3.63 10.32 -7.48
CA SER A 58 -3.34 11.72 -7.85
C SER A 58 -3.25 12.67 -6.67
N ASN A 59 -3.90 12.34 -5.55
CA ASN A 59 -3.84 13.10 -4.29
C ASN A 59 -2.60 12.79 -3.44
N GLY A 60 -1.64 12.03 -3.95
CA GLY A 60 -0.42 11.65 -3.24
C GLY A 60 -0.55 10.39 -2.38
N GLY A 61 -1.76 9.85 -2.18
CA GLY A 61 -1.99 8.58 -1.50
C GLY A 61 -1.66 7.36 -2.35
N TRP A 62 -1.88 6.19 -1.77
CA TRP A 62 -1.71 4.91 -2.43
C TRP A 62 -2.96 4.04 -2.25
N ALA A 63 -3.11 3.04 -3.12
CA ALA A 63 -4.14 2.02 -2.96
C ALA A 63 -3.61 0.63 -3.33
N GLN A 64 -4.18 -0.40 -2.71
CA GLN A 64 -3.93 -1.78 -3.11
C GLN A 64 -5.21 -2.61 -2.93
N ARG A 65 -5.56 -3.41 -3.93
CA ARG A 65 -6.58 -4.45 -3.78
C ARG A 65 -5.93 -5.71 -3.24
N VAL A 66 -6.55 -6.31 -2.24
CA VAL A 66 -6.14 -7.62 -1.72
C VAL A 66 -7.35 -8.52 -1.55
N LYS A 67 -7.22 -9.74 -2.08
CA LYS A 67 -8.14 -10.85 -1.88
C LYS A 67 -7.50 -11.82 -0.89
N PHE A 68 -8.21 -12.13 0.19
CA PHE A 68 -7.67 -12.93 1.28
C PHE A 68 -8.75 -13.75 1.97
N ARG A 69 -8.36 -14.88 2.56
CA ARG A 69 -9.21 -15.66 3.45
C ARG A 69 -8.88 -15.35 4.90
N GLY A 70 -9.87 -15.39 5.77
CA GLY A 70 -9.71 -15.29 7.23
C GLY A 70 -10.93 -15.84 7.96
N LYS A 71 -10.77 -16.21 9.23
CA LYS A 71 -11.90 -16.65 10.05
C LYS A 71 -12.74 -15.45 10.50
N ASN A 72 -14.05 -15.59 10.42
CA ASN A 72 -14.99 -14.68 11.05
C ASN A 72 -15.11 -14.97 12.57
N ALA A 73 -15.93 -14.19 13.27
CA ALA A 73 -16.16 -14.35 14.72
C ALA A 73 -16.78 -15.71 15.11
N TYR A 74 -17.42 -16.40 14.17
CA TYR A 74 -18.01 -17.73 14.37
C TYR A 74 -17.06 -18.87 14.00
N GLY A 75 -15.79 -18.57 13.68
CA GLY A 75 -14.77 -19.56 13.32
C GLY A 75 -14.84 -20.06 11.87
N GLY A 76 -15.81 -19.58 11.08
CA GLY A 76 -15.94 -19.93 9.67
C GLY A 76 -14.92 -19.22 8.80
N MET A 77 -14.30 -19.93 7.84
CA MET A 77 -13.40 -19.34 6.86
C MET A 77 -14.18 -18.57 5.79
N VAL A 78 -13.89 -17.27 5.65
CA VAL A 78 -14.53 -16.37 4.68
C VAL A 78 -13.50 -15.85 3.69
N LEU A 79 -13.87 -15.79 2.41
CA LEU A 79 -13.10 -15.13 1.36
C LEU A 79 -13.55 -13.67 1.26
N ASN A 80 -12.60 -12.75 1.39
CA ASN A 80 -12.81 -11.31 1.33
C ASN A 80 -12.01 -10.72 0.18
N GLU A 81 -12.50 -9.62 -0.39
CA GLU A 81 -11.80 -8.83 -1.40
C GLU A 81 -12.05 -7.35 -1.14
N TYR A 82 -11.00 -6.64 -0.74
CA TYR A 82 -11.06 -5.23 -0.38
C TYR A 82 -10.01 -4.41 -1.13
N ALA A 83 -10.33 -3.13 -1.32
CA ALA A 83 -9.38 -2.10 -1.65
C ALA A 83 -8.98 -1.35 -0.37
N PHE A 84 -7.68 -1.12 -0.20
CA PHE A 84 -7.11 -0.42 0.93
C PHE A 84 -6.52 0.90 0.45
N LEU A 85 -7.00 2.01 1.01
CA LEU A 85 -6.40 3.33 0.88
C LEU A 85 -5.28 3.47 1.90
N ILE A 86 -4.11 3.86 1.43
CA ILE A 86 -2.86 3.89 2.19
C ILE A 86 -2.33 5.32 2.16
N SER A 87 -2.00 5.84 3.35
CA SER A 87 -1.29 7.10 3.52
C SER A 87 0.15 6.83 3.96
N GLY A 88 1.05 7.75 3.65
CA GLY A 88 2.48 7.56 3.86
C GLY A 88 3.14 6.74 2.76
N ASP A 89 4.42 6.44 2.96
CA ASP A 89 5.31 5.94 1.93
C ASP A 89 6.41 5.07 2.58
N GLY A 90 7.12 4.26 1.77
CA GLY A 90 8.19 3.38 2.24
C GLY A 90 7.80 2.51 3.45
N ASN A 91 8.53 2.67 4.56
CA ASN A 91 8.32 1.93 5.81
C ASN A 91 7.25 2.54 6.74
N SER A 92 6.77 3.76 6.45
CA SER A 92 5.86 4.50 7.34
C SER A 92 4.41 4.51 6.83
N ALA A 93 4.11 3.69 5.82
CA ALA A 93 2.79 3.61 5.23
C ALA A 93 1.78 2.94 6.16
N VAL A 94 0.56 3.49 6.21
CA VAL A 94 -0.57 3.01 7.03
C VAL A 94 -1.85 2.97 6.22
N VAL A 95 -2.72 2.00 6.49
CA VAL A 95 -4.07 1.98 5.91
C VAL A 95 -4.92 3.03 6.61
N VAL A 96 -5.54 3.92 5.83
CA VAL A 96 -6.46 4.96 6.32
C VAL A 96 -7.92 4.63 6.04
N SER A 97 -8.19 3.71 5.11
CA SER A 97 -9.53 3.20 4.85
C SER A 97 -9.44 1.87 4.11
N ALA A 98 -10.41 0.98 4.36
CA ALA A 98 -10.55 -0.29 3.67
C ALA A 98 -12.04 -0.50 3.34
N GLY A 99 -12.34 -0.98 2.14
CA GLY A 99 -13.71 -1.21 1.72
C GLY A 99 -13.81 -2.13 0.51
N SER A 100 -15.04 -2.44 0.11
CA SER A 100 -15.30 -3.19 -1.12
C SER A 100 -14.85 -2.42 -2.36
N MET A 101 -14.66 -3.13 -3.47
CA MET A 101 -14.26 -2.51 -4.72
C MET A 101 -15.28 -1.48 -5.25
N GLY A 102 -16.57 -1.72 -5.01
CA GLY A 102 -17.64 -0.80 -5.37
C GLY A 102 -17.57 0.52 -4.60
N GLU A 103 -17.30 0.45 -3.28
CA GLU A 103 -17.11 1.63 -2.44
C GLU A 103 -15.86 2.41 -2.85
N PHE A 104 -14.78 1.71 -3.18
CA PHE A 104 -13.55 2.34 -3.66
C PHE A 104 -13.74 3.06 -4.99
N SER A 105 -14.38 2.42 -5.97
CA SER A 105 -14.68 3.04 -7.27
C SER A 105 -15.57 4.29 -7.11
N LYS A 106 -16.58 4.20 -6.24
CA LYS A 106 -17.45 5.33 -5.91
C LYS A 106 -16.67 6.45 -5.22
N ALA A 107 -15.76 6.14 -4.32
CA ALA A 107 -14.92 7.13 -3.63
C ALA A 107 -13.96 7.86 -4.58
N LEU A 108 -13.32 7.14 -5.50
CA LEU A 108 -12.46 7.76 -6.53
C LEU A 108 -13.26 8.70 -7.43
N SER A 109 -14.40 8.22 -7.95
CA SER A 109 -15.24 9.01 -8.87
C SER A 109 -15.87 10.23 -8.20
N SER A 110 -16.23 10.17 -6.91
CA SER A 110 -16.83 11.31 -6.20
C SER A 110 -15.81 12.36 -5.74
N THR A 111 -14.56 11.97 -5.53
CA THR A 111 -13.48 12.88 -5.04
C THR A 111 -12.65 13.49 -6.17
N GLY A 112 -12.82 13.00 -7.40
CA GLY A 112 -11.96 13.38 -8.53
C GLY A 112 -10.54 12.82 -8.44
N VAL A 113 -10.30 11.89 -7.53
CA VAL A 113 -9.00 11.22 -7.39
C VAL A 113 -8.87 10.15 -8.48
N SER A 114 -7.73 10.14 -9.17
CA SER A 114 -7.43 9.20 -10.24
C SER A 114 -6.20 8.36 -9.89
N ILE A 115 -6.06 7.22 -10.56
CA ILE A 115 -4.85 6.41 -10.49
C ILE A 115 -3.85 7.01 -11.49
N VAL A 116 -2.64 7.30 -11.03
CA VAL A 116 -1.58 7.97 -11.81
C VAL A 116 -0.32 7.13 -11.98
N GLY A 117 -0.31 5.91 -11.45
CA GLY A 117 0.78 4.97 -11.65
C GLY A 117 0.57 3.65 -10.91
N SER A 118 1.32 2.64 -11.33
CA SER A 118 1.24 1.27 -10.80
C SER A 118 2.64 0.75 -10.54
N TYR A 119 2.85 0.11 -9.38
CA TYR A 119 4.17 -0.33 -8.92
C TYR A 119 4.14 -1.77 -8.42
N ASN A 120 5.20 -2.53 -8.69
CA ASN A 120 5.39 -3.88 -8.16
C ASN A 120 5.91 -3.85 -6.71
N HIS A 121 6.12 -5.04 -6.12
CA HIS A 121 6.61 -5.15 -4.74
C HIS A 121 8.04 -4.63 -4.54
N GLU A 122 8.81 -4.46 -5.61
CA GLU A 122 10.17 -3.89 -5.60
C GLU A 122 10.14 -2.36 -5.70
N GLY A 123 8.95 -1.76 -5.82
CA GLY A 123 8.77 -0.33 -6.04
C GLY A 123 9.06 0.10 -7.48
N LYS A 124 9.19 -0.82 -8.43
CA LYS A 124 9.36 -0.52 -9.85
C LYS A 124 8.01 -0.24 -10.49
N LYS A 125 7.94 0.84 -11.27
CA LYS A 125 6.76 1.19 -12.08
C LYS A 125 6.50 0.14 -13.16
N VAL A 126 5.24 -0.21 -13.40
CA VAL A 126 4.82 -1.29 -14.32
C VAL A 126 3.79 -0.88 -15.37
N ASP A 127 3.42 0.40 -15.42
CA ASP A 127 2.50 0.99 -16.41
C ASP A 127 3.15 2.10 -17.26
#